data_AF-A0A4S5CNE0-F1
#
_entry.id   AF-A0A4S5CNE0-F1
#
_cell.length_a   1.000
_cell.length_b   1.000
_cell.length_c   1.000
_cell.angle_alpha   90.00
_cell.angle_beta   90.00
_cell.angle_gamma   90.00
#
_symmetry.space_group_name_H-M   'P 1'
#
loop_
_entity.id
_entity.type
_entity.pdbx_description
1 polymer ?
#
loop_
_entity_poly.entity_id
_entity_poly.type
_entity_poly.pdbx_seq_one_letter_code
_entity_poly.pdbx_strand_id
1 'polypeptide(L)'
;MKVSLDRPRYSREMWMLRAELDEHEVHAIFVDQVAHVKAFPKIAALERMRAYVCLACLDELLVRSGEVPHQPTTKEQAFDTSVVAANAKWPSDFARCELHGLIRPTRASPDIETAILTIDVIRDCHVVRVIDARVKHEPKYWFDEAFLRKVLGPDIDIVDSTFRIDDPAMFVRLWDAGEYVCPVCLREVLKRSGLGDDAAPA
;
A
#
# COMPACT_ATOMS: atom_id res chain seq x y z
N MET A 1 -18.23 12.79 3.48
CA MET A 1 -17.54 14.01 3.95
C MET A 1 -16.03 13.87 3.80
N LYS A 2 -15.32 14.98 3.60
CA LYS A 2 -13.86 15.00 3.48
C LYS A 2 -13.18 15.11 4.85
N VAL A 3 -12.15 14.30 5.08
CA VAL A 3 -11.37 14.27 6.32
C VAL A 3 -9.89 14.46 5.98
N SER A 4 -9.26 15.47 6.58
CA SER A 4 -7.83 15.71 6.50
C SER A 4 -7.13 15.16 7.74
N LEU A 5 -6.19 14.24 7.53
CA LEU A 5 -5.34 13.66 8.55
C LEU A 5 -4.05 14.48 8.62
N ASP A 6 -4.04 15.47 9.49
CA ASP A 6 -3.00 16.48 9.56
C ASP A 6 -1.82 15.99 10.40
N ARG A 7 -0.67 15.79 9.76
CA ARG A 7 0.60 15.51 10.42
C ARG A 7 1.55 16.71 10.26
N PRO A 8 2.58 16.85 11.11
CA PRO A 8 3.48 18.00 11.06
C PRO A 8 4.19 18.25 9.72
N ARG A 9 4.31 17.22 8.86
CA ARG A 9 5.05 17.30 7.58
C ARG A 9 4.19 17.14 6.34
N TYR A 10 2.98 16.61 6.48
CA TYR A 10 2.07 16.35 5.37
C TYR A 10 0.66 16.15 5.92
N SER A 11 -0.34 16.42 5.09
CA SER A 11 -1.72 15.99 5.36
C SER A 11 -2.09 14.92 4.33
N ARG A 12 -2.95 13.98 4.74
CA ARG A 12 -3.58 13.04 3.81
C ARG A 12 -5.09 13.22 3.87
N GLU A 13 -5.71 13.21 2.71
CA GLU A 13 -7.15 13.34 2.60
C GLU A 13 -7.78 11.95 2.44
N MET A 14 -8.92 11.76 3.07
CA MET A 14 -9.77 10.61 2.86
C MET A 14 -11.24 11.03 2.91
N TRP A 15 -12.11 10.18 2.36
CA TRP A 15 -13.55 10.36 2.40
C TRP A 15 -14.16 9.25 3.22
N MET A 16 -15.10 9.61 4.08
CA MET A 16 -15.85 8.68 4.91
C MET A 16 -17.23 9.24 5.23
N LEU A 17 -18.11 8.38 5.74
CA LEU A 17 -19.40 8.80 6.26
C LEU A 17 -19.21 9.59 7.55
N ARG A 18 -20.14 10.52 7.81
CA ARG A 18 -20.11 11.29 9.06
C ARG A 18 -20.26 10.38 10.28
N ALA A 19 -21.15 9.41 10.21
CA ALA A 19 -21.38 8.43 11.27
C ALA A 19 -20.11 7.61 11.59
N GLU A 20 -19.38 7.15 10.57
CA GLU A 20 -18.11 6.43 10.76
C GLU A 20 -17.07 7.32 11.47
N LEU A 21 -17.01 8.61 11.16
CA LEU A 21 -16.07 9.53 11.83
C LEU A 21 -16.46 9.73 13.31
N ASP A 22 -17.76 9.86 13.58
CA ASP A 22 -18.29 10.08 14.92
C ASP A 22 -18.13 8.83 15.81
N GLU A 23 -18.24 7.61 15.26
CA GLU A 23 -17.96 6.33 15.96
C GLU A 23 -16.53 6.24 16.53
N HIS A 24 -15.58 6.92 15.89
CA HIS A 24 -14.20 6.97 16.36
C HIS A 24 -13.94 8.05 17.41
N GLU A 25 -14.97 8.77 17.87
CA GLU A 25 -14.89 9.85 18.86
C GLU A 25 -13.76 10.85 18.52
N VAL A 26 -13.65 11.20 17.24
CA VAL A 26 -12.55 12.02 16.75
C VAL A 26 -12.82 13.49 17.04
N HIS A 27 -11.96 14.14 17.82
CA HIS A 27 -11.98 15.59 17.95
C HIS A 27 -11.39 16.21 16.67
N ALA A 28 -12.28 16.59 15.75
CA ALA A 28 -11.92 17.23 14.48
C ALA A 28 -12.26 18.72 14.49
N ILE A 29 -11.42 19.52 13.86
CA ILE A 29 -11.69 20.94 13.57
C ILE A 29 -12.29 21.01 12.16
N PHE A 30 -13.44 21.66 12.01
CA PHE A 30 -14.09 21.79 10.71
C PHE A 30 -13.71 23.10 10.04
N VAL A 31 -13.11 23.03 8.85
CA VAL A 31 -12.75 24.18 8.00
C VAL A 31 -13.23 23.86 6.60
N ASP A 32 -14.06 24.74 6.00
CA ASP A 32 -14.58 24.57 4.64
C ASP A 32 -15.16 23.16 4.34
N GLN A 33 -15.95 22.64 5.29
CA GLN A 33 -16.56 21.29 5.24
C GLN A 33 -15.56 20.10 5.32
N VAL A 34 -14.29 20.37 5.59
CA VAL A 34 -13.26 19.36 5.84
C VAL A 34 -13.06 19.17 7.34
N ALA A 35 -13.10 17.92 7.80
CA ALA A 35 -12.71 17.58 9.17
C ALA A 35 -11.20 17.41 9.29
N HIS A 36 -10.54 18.30 10.01
CA HIS A 36 -9.12 18.24 10.30
C HIS A 36 -8.85 17.47 11.60
N VAL A 37 -8.19 16.34 11.48
CA VAL A 37 -7.82 15.45 12.59
C VAL A 37 -6.32 15.57 12.83
N LYS A 38 -5.94 16.01 14.04
CA LYS A 38 -4.52 16.20 14.43
C LYS A 38 -4.02 15.18 15.46
N ALA A 39 -4.93 14.47 16.13
CA ALA A 39 -4.57 13.52 17.17
C ALA A 39 -3.99 12.23 16.56
N PHE A 40 -2.68 12.01 16.72
CA PHE A 40 -1.95 10.88 16.13
C PHE A 40 -2.59 9.50 16.35
N PRO A 41 -3.07 9.13 17.56
CA PRO A 41 -3.72 7.83 17.75
C PRO A 41 -5.02 7.68 16.93
N LYS A 42 -5.78 8.77 16.77
CA LYS A 42 -7.01 8.79 15.97
C LYS A 42 -6.69 8.78 14.47
N ILE A 43 -5.67 9.52 14.03
CA ILE A 43 -5.14 9.42 12.66
C ILE A 43 -4.79 7.97 12.32
N ALA A 44 -4.05 7.28 13.19
CA ALA A 44 -3.68 5.88 12.96
C ALA A 44 -4.89 4.93 12.91
N ALA A 45 -5.94 5.19 13.70
CA ALA A 45 -7.18 4.42 13.64
C ALA A 45 -7.93 4.63 12.31
N LEU A 46 -8.08 5.88 11.88
CA LEU A 46 -8.72 6.22 10.62
C LEU A 46 -7.94 5.71 9.41
N GLU A 47 -6.60 5.77 9.44
CA GLU A 47 -5.75 5.23 8.36
C GLU A 47 -5.93 3.72 8.16
N ARG A 48 -6.21 2.95 9.23
CA ARG A 48 -6.46 1.51 9.14
C ARG A 48 -7.77 1.15 8.43
N MET A 49 -8.72 2.08 8.37
CA MET A 49 -9.99 1.87 7.66
C MET A 49 -9.91 2.26 6.18
N ARG A 50 -8.78 2.84 5.74
CA ARG A 50 -8.67 3.35 4.38
C ARG A 50 -8.75 2.21 3.38
N ALA A 51 -9.82 2.21 2.60
CA ALA A 51 -9.88 1.51 1.33
C ALA A 51 -9.37 2.44 0.23
N TYR A 52 -8.60 1.90 -0.71
CA TYR A 52 -8.30 2.60 -1.94
C TYR A 52 -9.38 2.25 -2.98
N VAL A 53 -9.81 3.26 -3.73
CA VAL A 53 -10.76 3.13 -4.84
C VAL A 53 -10.13 3.77 -6.08
N CYS A 54 -10.53 3.32 -7.28
CA CYS A 54 -10.12 4.02 -8.49
C CYS A 54 -10.76 5.41 -8.54
N LEU A 55 -10.21 6.32 -9.36
CA LEU A 55 -10.70 7.71 -9.44
C LEU A 55 -12.18 7.80 -9.85
N ALA A 56 -12.63 6.92 -10.75
CA ALA A 56 -14.04 6.88 -11.15
C ALA A 56 -14.96 6.47 -9.98
N CYS A 57 -14.62 5.39 -9.26
CA CYS A 57 -15.37 4.99 -8.06
C CYS A 57 -15.39 6.09 -7.00
N LEU A 58 -14.28 6.82 -6.83
CA LEU A 58 -14.21 7.96 -5.92
C LEU A 58 -15.19 9.04 -6.35
N ASP A 59 -15.14 9.48 -7.61
CA ASP A 59 -16.01 10.54 -8.13
C ASP A 59 -17.50 10.18 -8.04
N GLU A 60 -17.87 8.94 -8.29
CA GLU A 60 -19.25 8.48 -8.09
C GLU A 60 -19.66 8.51 -6.61
N LEU A 61 -18.79 8.07 -5.69
CA LEU A 61 -19.04 8.17 -4.25
C LEU A 61 -19.19 9.63 -3.80
N LEU A 62 -18.40 10.54 -4.36
CA LEU A 62 -18.50 11.98 -4.10
C LEU A 62 -19.86 12.50 -4.55
N VAL A 63 -20.25 12.25 -5.81
CA VAL A 63 -21.55 12.68 -6.35
C VAL A 63 -22.73 12.10 -5.55
N ARG A 64 -22.69 10.81 -5.18
CA ARG A 64 -23.71 10.17 -4.32
C ARG A 64 -23.79 10.82 -2.94
N SER A 65 -22.68 11.34 -2.44
CA SER A 65 -22.58 12.02 -1.13
C SER A 65 -22.91 13.52 -1.20
N GLY A 66 -23.25 14.05 -2.39
CA GLY A 66 -23.47 15.49 -2.60
C GLY A 66 -22.19 16.32 -2.64
N GLU A 67 -21.03 15.68 -2.76
CA GLU A 67 -19.70 16.31 -2.84
C GLU A 67 -19.30 16.57 -4.30
N VAL A 68 -18.37 17.49 -4.52
CA VAL A 68 -17.85 17.81 -5.86
C VAL A 68 -16.85 16.74 -6.30
N PRO A 69 -17.05 16.06 -7.43
CA PRO A 69 -16.10 15.07 -7.94
C PRO A 69 -14.84 15.75 -8.47
N HIS A 70 -13.74 15.00 -8.54
CA HIS A 70 -12.48 15.46 -9.12
C HIS A 70 -12.56 15.57 -10.64
N GLN A 71 -13.20 14.62 -11.32
CA GLN A 71 -13.53 14.68 -12.74
C GLN A 71 -15.03 14.88 -12.96
N PRO A 72 -15.46 15.51 -14.07
CA PRO A 72 -16.88 15.67 -14.38
C PRO A 72 -17.61 14.32 -14.41
N THR A 73 -18.40 14.04 -13.37
CA THR A 73 -19.19 12.82 -13.21
C THR A 73 -20.64 13.22 -12.96
N THR A 74 -21.57 12.72 -13.77
CA THR A 74 -23.00 13.07 -13.66
C THR A 74 -23.69 12.26 -12.57
N LYS A 75 -24.87 12.70 -12.10
CA LYS A 75 -25.67 11.93 -11.15
C LYS A 75 -26.11 10.60 -11.75
N GLU A 76 -26.52 10.60 -13.01
CA GLU A 76 -26.96 9.39 -13.72
C GLU A 76 -25.85 8.35 -13.75
N GLN A 77 -24.63 8.75 -14.08
CA GLN A 77 -23.45 7.88 -14.04
C GLN A 77 -23.14 7.42 -12.61
N ALA A 78 -23.21 8.32 -11.64
CA ALA A 78 -22.95 7.98 -10.25
C ALA A 78 -23.92 6.93 -9.72
N PHE A 79 -25.17 6.85 -10.18
CA PHE A 79 -26.12 5.80 -9.75
C PHE A 79 -26.15 4.57 -10.69
N ASP A 80 -25.45 4.60 -11.82
CA ASP A 80 -25.32 3.49 -12.75
C ASP A 80 -24.15 2.57 -12.36
N THR A 81 -24.45 1.48 -11.64
CA THR A 81 -23.45 0.52 -11.18
C THR A 81 -22.87 -0.36 -12.29
N SER A 82 -23.36 -0.29 -13.53
CA SER A 82 -22.95 -1.18 -14.62
C SER A 82 -21.65 -0.75 -15.33
N VAL A 83 -21.31 0.54 -15.29
CA VAL A 83 -20.24 1.15 -16.10
C VAL A 83 -18.85 1.06 -15.43
N VAL A 84 -18.82 1.00 -14.10
CA VAL A 84 -17.62 1.19 -13.27
C VAL A 84 -16.57 0.09 -13.47
N ALA A 85 -17.00 -1.17 -13.59
CA ALA A 85 -16.09 -2.31 -13.62
C ALA A 85 -15.28 -2.40 -14.93
N ALA A 86 -15.83 -1.92 -16.04
CA ALA A 86 -15.23 -2.13 -17.37
C ALA A 86 -14.09 -1.15 -17.69
N ASN A 87 -14.10 0.05 -17.13
CA ASN A 87 -13.18 1.14 -17.48
C ASN A 87 -12.38 1.69 -16.28
N ALA A 88 -12.38 0.99 -15.14
CA ALA A 88 -11.60 1.40 -13.98
C ALA A 88 -10.11 1.53 -14.38
N LYS A 89 -9.63 2.77 -14.47
CA LYS A 89 -8.22 3.09 -14.63
C LYS A 89 -7.63 3.41 -13.27
N TRP A 90 -6.52 2.76 -12.98
CA TRP A 90 -5.82 2.80 -11.72
C TRP A 90 -4.57 3.67 -11.93
N PRO A 91 -4.15 4.48 -10.95
CA PRO A 91 -2.86 5.16 -11.06
C PRO A 91 -1.75 4.11 -11.29
N SER A 92 -0.72 4.47 -12.05
CA SER A 92 0.29 3.50 -12.52
C SER A 92 1.09 2.83 -11.39
N ASP A 93 1.09 3.42 -10.20
CA ASP A 93 1.76 2.91 -9.01
C ASP A 93 0.85 2.07 -8.11
N PHE A 94 -0.33 1.67 -8.58
CA PHE A 94 -1.26 0.82 -7.85
C PHE A 94 -1.58 -0.48 -8.59
N ALA A 95 -1.89 -1.52 -7.81
CA ALA A 95 -2.27 -2.84 -8.31
C ALA A 95 -3.49 -3.40 -7.57
N ARG A 96 -4.20 -4.32 -8.21
CA ARG A 96 -5.30 -5.06 -7.60
C ARG A 96 -4.75 -6.28 -6.85
N CYS A 97 -5.24 -6.49 -5.64
CA CYS A 97 -5.08 -7.69 -4.84
C CYS A 97 -6.46 -8.31 -4.61
N GLU A 98 -6.61 -9.60 -4.86
CA GLU A 98 -7.91 -10.28 -4.69
C GLU A 98 -8.39 -10.32 -3.24
N LEU A 99 -7.48 -10.17 -2.26
CA LEU A 99 -7.82 -10.16 -0.83
C LEU A 99 -8.02 -8.75 -0.26
N HIS A 100 -7.16 -7.80 -0.66
CA HIS A 100 -7.12 -6.46 -0.07
C HIS A 100 -7.62 -5.36 -1.01
N GLY A 101 -8.15 -5.74 -2.17
CA GLY A 101 -8.65 -4.81 -3.18
C GLY A 101 -7.51 -3.99 -3.79
N LEU A 102 -7.72 -2.68 -3.92
CA LEU A 102 -6.72 -1.78 -4.47
C LEU A 102 -5.60 -1.52 -3.46
N ILE A 103 -4.36 -1.79 -3.83
CA ILE A 103 -3.18 -1.55 -2.99
C ILE A 103 -2.07 -0.82 -3.75
N ARG A 104 -1.19 -0.16 -3.01
CA ARG A 104 0.12 0.25 -3.53
C ARG A 104 1.06 -0.93 -3.38
N PRO A 105 1.50 -1.60 -4.46
CA PRO A 105 2.29 -2.80 -4.35
C PRO A 105 3.72 -2.48 -3.90
N THR A 106 4.37 -3.49 -3.33
CA THR A 106 5.82 -3.56 -3.16
C THR A 106 6.39 -4.59 -4.12
N ARG A 107 7.71 -4.81 -4.08
CA ARG A 107 8.38 -5.88 -4.85
C ARG A 107 8.84 -7.03 -3.95
N ALA A 108 8.78 -8.24 -4.48
CA ALA A 108 9.36 -9.45 -3.88
C ALA A 108 9.89 -10.39 -4.98
N SER A 109 10.56 -11.49 -4.60
CA SER A 109 10.97 -12.53 -5.55
C SER A 109 9.77 -13.41 -5.97
N PRO A 110 9.83 -14.07 -7.15
CA PRO A 110 8.76 -14.93 -7.66
C PRO A 110 8.32 -16.05 -6.72
N ASP A 111 9.23 -16.64 -5.94
CA ASP A 111 8.87 -17.69 -4.97
C ASP A 111 8.03 -17.14 -3.81
N ILE A 112 8.33 -15.91 -3.36
CA ILE A 112 7.55 -15.22 -2.33
C ILE A 112 6.18 -14.82 -2.87
N GLU A 113 6.11 -14.32 -4.12
CA GLU A 113 4.84 -14.06 -4.78
C GLU A 113 4.01 -15.33 -4.90
N THR A 114 4.62 -16.44 -5.31
CA THR A 114 3.93 -17.74 -5.43
C THR A 114 3.33 -18.15 -4.09
N ALA A 115 4.08 -18.05 -2.98
CA ALA A 115 3.56 -18.32 -1.64
C ALA A 115 2.39 -17.40 -1.25
N ILE A 116 2.40 -16.13 -1.68
CA ILE A 116 1.28 -15.21 -1.49
C ILE A 116 0.05 -15.67 -2.27
N LEU A 117 0.20 -16.01 -3.55
CA LEU A 117 -0.90 -16.40 -4.43
C LEU A 117 -1.52 -17.73 -4.01
N THR A 118 -0.73 -18.66 -3.48
CA THR A 118 -1.20 -19.97 -2.98
C THR A 118 -1.63 -19.95 -1.52
N ILE A 119 -1.46 -18.82 -0.82
CA ILE A 119 -1.75 -18.68 0.62
C ILE A 119 -0.92 -19.70 1.45
N ASP A 120 0.24 -20.12 0.95
CA ASP A 120 1.15 -21.05 1.62
C ASP A 120 2.25 -20.29 2.39
N VAL A 121 3.16 -21.05 3.00
CA VAL A 121 4.42 -20.55 3.54
C VAL A 121 5.50 -20.57 2.45
N ILE A 122 6.47 -19.67 2.57
CA ILE A 122 7.71 -19.71 1.81
C ILE A 122 8.47 -20.98 2.20
N ARG A 123 8.72 -21.86 1.23
CA ARG A 123 9.46 -23.12 1.38
C ARG A 123 10.67 -23.12 0.47
N ASP A 124 11.69 -23.86 0.87
CA ASP A 124 12.83 -24.25 0.03
C ASP A 124 13.64 -23.08 -0.58
N CYS A 125 13.51 -21.86 -0.05
CA CYS A 125 14.31 -20.71 -0.44
C CYS A 125 14.84 -19.94 0.78
N HIS A 126 16.02 -19.34 0.64
CA HIS A 126 16.64 -18.55 1.70
C HIS A 126 16.20 -17.10 1.55
N VAL A 127 15.32 -16.65 2.46
CA VAL A 127 14.78 -15.29 2.41
C VAL A 127 15.78 -14.31 3.00
N VAL A 128 16.10 -13.29 2.21
CA VAL A 128 17.01 -12.21 2.52
C VAL A 128 16.22 -10.91 2.70
N ARG A 129 16.52 -10.22 3.81
CA ARG A 129 16.03 -8.87 4.07
C ARG A 129 16.92 -7.86 3.34
N VAL A 130 16.37 -7.22 2.33
CA VAL A 130 17.05 -6.16 1.56
C VAL A 130 16.73 -4.81 2.19
N ILE A 131 17.75 -4.00 2.45
CA ILE A 131 17.63 -2.66 3.01
C ILE A 131 18.09 -1.64 1.97
N ASP A 132 17.22 -0.69 1.64
CA ASP A 132 17.61 0.46 0.81
C ASP A 132 18.28 1.53 1.68
N ALA A 133 19.61 1.50 1.74
CA ALA A 133 20.42 2.41 2.54
C ALA A 133 20.48 3.84 1.96
N ARG A 134 19.95 4.07 0.76
CA ARG A 134 19.90 5.41 0.13
C ARG A 134 18.86 6.30 0.79
N VAL A 135 17.85 5.71 1.43
CA VAL A 135 16.71 6.42 2.01
C VAL A 135 16.87 6.48 3.52
N LYS A 136 16.64 7.67 4.10
CA LYS A 136 16.83 7.94 5.54
C LYS A 136 16.13 6.96 6.49
N HIS A 137 15.01 6.38 6.06
CA HIS A 137 14.22 5.44 6.86
C HIS A 137 14.59 3.98 6.62
N GLU A 138 15.56 3.72 5.74
CA GLU A 138 16.09 2.39 5.42
C GLU A 138 14.97 1.36 5.20
N PRO A 139 14.10 1.58 4.19
CA PRO A 139 12.97 0.68 3.97
C PRO A 139 13.48 -0.74 3.69
N LYS A 140 12.75 -1.69 4.27
CA LYS A 140 13.05 -3.12 4.24
C LYS A 140 12.17 -3.81 3.19
N TYR A 141 12.78 -4.72 2.44
CA TYR A 141 12.15 -5.57 1.43
C TYR A 141 12.59 -7.02 1.63
N TRP A 142 11.91 -7.96 0.99
CA TRP A 142 12.16 -9.40 1.16
C TRP A 142 12.25 -10.07 -0.19
N PHE A 143 13.36 -10.77 -0.41
CA PHE A 143 13.65 -11.50 -1.65
C PHE A 143 14.34 -12.82 -1.32
N ASP A 144 14.21 -13.79 -2.20
CA ASP A 144 15.03 -15.00 -2.18
C ASP A 144 16.49 -14.68 -2.57
N GLU A 145 17.45 -15.30 -1.88
CA GLU A 145 18.88 -15.18 -2.17
C GLU A 145 19.23 -15.60 -3.59
N ALA A 146 18.66 -16.70 -4.09
CA ALA A 146 18.97 -17.20 -5.43
C ALA A 146 18.55 -16.18 -6.50
N PHE A 147 17.38 -15.57 -6.32
CA PHE A 147 16.90 -14.45 -7.13
C PHE A 147 17.82 -13.24 -7.03
N LEU A 148 18.24 -12.84 -5.82
CA LEU A 148 19.18 -11.72 -5.65
C LEU A 148 20.50 -11.96 -6.39
N ARG A 149 21.11 -13.14 -6.24
CA ARG A 149 22.35 -13.48 -6.93
C ARG A 149 22.19 -13.55 -8.45
N LYS A 150 21.03 -14.00 -8.93
CA LYS A 150 20.70 -14.00 -10.36
C LYS A 150 20.61 -12.58 -10.94
N VAL A 151 19.98 -11.64 -10.23
CA VAL A 151 19.73 -10.28 -10.73
C VAL A 151 20.94 -9.37 -10.53
N LEU A 152 21.63 -9.48 -9.40
CA LEU A 152 22.68 -8.54 -8.99
C LEU A 152 24.10 -9.09 -9.12
N GLY A 153 24.23 -10.41 -9.33
CA GLY A 153 25.49 -11.11 -9.48
C GLY A 153 25.82 -12.02 -8.30
N PRO A 154 26.71 -13.01 -8.50
CA PRO A 154 27.03 -14.00 -7.47
C PRO A 154 27.81 -13.41 -6.29
N ASP A 155 28.45 -12.26 -6.45
CA ASP A 155 29.38 -11.67 -5.48
C ASP A 155 28.74 -10.68 -4.49
N ILE A 156 27.39 -10.62 -4.45
CA ILE A 156 26.71 -9.78 -3.45
C ILE A 156 26.99 -10.28 -2.03
N ASP A 157 27.28 -9.32 -1.14
CA ASP A 157 27.60 -9.57 0.25
C ASP A 157 26.33 -9.61 1.10
N ILE A 158 25.85 -10.83 1.35
CA ILE A 158 24.70 -11.09 2.21
C ILE A 158 25.23 -11.52 3.57
N VAL A 159 25.00 -10.70 4.58
CA VAL A 159 25.45 -10.92 5.96
C VAL A 159 24.23 -11.16 6.84
N ASP A 160 24.18 -12.30 7.53
CA ASP A 160 23.07 -12.67 8.42
C ASP A 160 21.68 -12.50 7.77
N SER A 161 21.54 -13.06 6.56
CA SER A 161 20.32 -12.97 5.73
C SER A 161 19.88 -11.52 5.48
N THR A 162 20.80 -10.55 5.52
CA THR A 162 20.55 -9.15 5.27
C THR A 162 21.47 -8.66 4.15
N PHE A 163 20.89 -7.92 3.21
CA PHE A 163 21.62 -7.29 2.11
C PHE A 163 21.33 -5.79 2.11
N ARG A 164 22.36 -4.95 2.10
CA ARG A 164 22.21 -3.49 2.10
C ARG A 164 22.60 -2.93 0.75
N ILE A 165 21.70 -2.20 0.12
CA ILE A 165 21.92 -1.57 -1.19
C ILE A 165 22.06 -0.07 -0.98
N ASP A 166 23.20 0.49 -1.35
CA ASP A 166 23.47 1.92 -1.42
C ASP A 166 23.65 2.43 -2.87
N ASP A 167 23.95 1.54 -3.81
CA ASP A 167 24.03 1.86 -5.25
C ASP A 167 22.62 2.02 -5.89
N PRO A 168 22.30 3.20 -6.45
CA PRO A 168 21.02 3.41 -7.11
C PRO A 168 20.77 2.50 -8.32
N ALA A 169 21.80 2.19 -9.11
CA ALA A 169 21.64 1.36 -10.30
C ALA A 169 21.36 -0.10 -9.95
N MET A 170 21.99 -0.61 -8.90
CA MET A 170 21.69 -1.92 -8.31
C MET A 170 20.25 -2.01 -7.81
N PHE A 171 19.77 -1.00 -7.09
CA PHE A 171 18.40 -0.98 -6.61
C PHE A 171 17.39 -0.98 -7.77
N VAL A 172 17.59 -0.15 -8.79
CA VAL A 172 16.69 -0.09 -9.96
C VAL A 172 16.61 -1.45 -10.65
N ARG A 173 17.76 -2.11 -10.87
CA ARG A 173 17.80 -3.46 -11.45
C ARG A 173 17.01 -4.48 -10.62
N LEU A 174 17.16 -4.45 -9.30
CA LEU A 174 16.38 -5.31 -8.40
C LEU A 174 14.88 -4.99 -8.49
N TRP A 175 14.54 -3.71 -8.46
CA TRP A 175 13.16 -3.24 -8.40
C TRP A 175 12.37 -3.49 -9.69
N ASP A 176 13.04 -3.42 -10.84
CA ASP A 176 12.45 -3.72 -12.14
C ASP A 176 12.29 -5.23 -12.38
N ALA A 177 13.14 -6.06 -11.76
CA ALA A 177 13.09 -7.52 -11.89
C ALA A 177 12.11 -8.19 -10.91
N GLY A 178 11.79 -7.54 -9.78
CA GLY A 178 10.92 -8.11 -8.76
C GLY A 178 9.44 -8.13 -9.14
N GLU A 179 8.66 -9.02 -8.55
CA GLU A 179 7.23 -9.16 -8.80
C GLU A 179 6.41 -8.21 -7.93
N TYR A 180 5.30 -7.69 -8.48
CA TYR A 180 4.41 -6.81 -7.73
C TYR A 180 3.57 -7.60 -6.72
N VAL A 181 3.75 -7.31 -5.44
CA VAL A 181 3.02 -7.99 -4.37
C VAL A 181 2.29 -7.03 -3.45
N CYS A 182 1.16 -7.49 -2.89
CA CYS A 182 0.45 -6.77 -1.84
C CYS A 182 1.29 -6.74 -0.56
N PRO A 183 1.62 -5.56 0.01
CA PRO A 183 2.41 -5.48 1.25
C PRO A 183 1.75 -6.17 2.45
N VAL A 184 0.41 -6.22 2.48
CA VAL A 184 -0.35 -6.88 3.56
C VAL A 184 -0.25 -8.40 3.41
N CYS A 185 -0.47 -8.95 2.20
CA CYS A 185 -0.28 -10.37 1.95
C CYS A 185 1.16 -10.82 2.24
N LEU A 186 2.14 -10.02 1.81
CA LEU A 186 3.56 -10.27 2.05
C LEU A 186 3.84 -10.38 3.56
N ARG A 187 3.37 -9.42 4.35
CA ARG A 187 3.53 -9.45 5.82
C ARG A 187 2.96 -10.73 6.43
N GLU A 188 1.76 -11.12 6.00
CA GLU A 188 1.08 -12.29 6.53
C GLU A 188 1.76 -13.60 6.11
N VAL A 189 2.30 -13.69 4.89
CA VAL A 189 3.11 -14.83 4.45
C VAL A 189 4.43 -14.91 5.21
N LEU A 190 5.16 -13.80 5.35
CA LEU A 190 6.40 -13.75 6.13
C LEU A 190 6.17 -14.20 7.58
N LYS A 191 5.06 -13.75 8.20
CA LYS A 191 4.66 -14.15 9.54
C LYS A 191 4.39 -15.65 9.63
N ARG A 192 3.60 -16.20 8.70
CA ARG A 192 3.32 -17.65 8.62
C ARG A 192 4.58 -18.48 8.40
N SER A 193 5.57 -17.93 7.70
CA SER A 193 6.90 -18.52 7.49
C SER A 193 7.89 -18.32 8.64
N GLY A 194 7.53 -17.64 9.73
CA GLY A 194 8.43 -17.39 10.86
C GLY A 194 9.50 -16.33 10.61
N LEU A 195 9.36 -15.48 9.59
CA LEU A 195 10.32 -14.47 9.14
C LEU A 195 9.98 -13.04 9.60
N GLY A 196 9.12 -12.89 10.61
CA GLY A 196 8.55 -11.61 11.02
C GLY A 196 9.51 -10.70 11.81
N ASP A 197 9.70 -9.47 11.31
CA ASP A 197 10.00 -8.28 12.11
C ASP A 197 8.66 -7.56 12.37
N ASP A 198 8.27 -7.33 13.63
CA ASP A 198 7.06 -6.58 14.06
C ASP A 198 7.05 -5.08 13.66
N ALA A 199 7.87 -4.66 12.70
CA ALA A 199 8.20 -3.26 12.44
C ALA A 199 8.18 -2.85 10.96
N ALA A 200 7.27 -3.39 10.15
CA ALA A 200 6.96 -2.79 8.84
C ALA A 200 5.86 -1.72 9.02
N PRO A 201 6.08 -0.45 8.64
CA PRO A 201 5.03 0.56 8.73
C PRO A 201 3.83 0.18 7.84
N ALA A 202 2.63 0.49 8.33
CA ALA A 202 1.37 0.37 7.61
C ALA A 202 1.25 1.41 6.48
#